data_AF-A0AAV4YN26-F1
#
_entry.id   AF-A0AAV4YN26-F1
#
_cell.length_a   1.000
_cell.length_b   1.000
_cell.length_c   1.000
_cell.angle_alpha   90.00
_cell.angle_beta   90.00
_cell.angle_gamma   90.00
#
_symmetry.space_group_name_H-M   'P 1'
#
loop_
_entity.id
_entity.type
_entity.pdbx_description
1 polymer ?
#
loop_
_entity_poly.entity_id
_entity_poly.type
_entity_poly.pdbx_seq_one_letter_code
_entity_poly.pdbx_strand_id
1 'polypeptide(L)' 'MWLFLWRASLLYVFPLLMWAYCHLKGIEFSELDTGVNSHKWVVLAAYLLFVLIWLLLNRYLELFLRQRGRR' A
#
# COMPACT_ATOMS: atom_id res chain seq x y z
N MET A 1 10.05 11.09 12.70
CA MET A 1 10.41 10.41 11.43
C MET A 1 9.53 9.20 11.13
N TRP A 2 9.33 8.26 12.06
CA TRP A 2 8.51 7.07 11.83
C TRP A 2 7.04 7.34 11.41
N LEU A 3 6.37 8.34 11.99
CA LEU A 3 5.01 8.73 11.57
C LEU A 3 4.96 9.32 10.15
N PHE A 4 6.04 9.97 9.72
CA PHE A 4 6.16 10.49 8.36
C PHE A 4 6.31 9.34 7.37
N LEU A 5 7.20 8.39 7.65
CA LEU A 5 7.37 7.18 6.83
C LEU A 5 6.08 6.35 6.78
N TRP A 6 5.36 6.26 7.90
CA TRP A 6 4.04 5.62 7.95
C TRP A 6 3.03 6.30 7.03
N ARG A 7 2.97 7.63 6.98
CA ARG A 7 2.08 8.34 6.05
C ARG A 7 2.55 8.23 4.60
N ALA A 8 3.85 8.32 4.39
CA ALA A 8 4.47 8.21 3.07
C ALA A 8 4.39 6.78 2.50
N SER A 9 4.12 5.76 3.32
CA SER A 9 3.98 4.38 2.85
C SER A 9 2.87 4.23 1.80
N LEU A 10 1.80 5.03 1.89
CA LEU A 10 0.74 5.04 0.87
C LEU A 10 1.29 5.33 -0.52
N LEU A 11 2.25 6.24 -0.63
CA LEU A 11 2.87 6.61 -1.90
C LEU A 11 3.86 5.53 -2.38
N TYR A 12 4.70 5.01 -1.49
CA TYR A 12 5.76 4.07 -1.89
C TYR A 12 5.29 2.64 -2.11
N VAL A 13 4.20 2.23 -1.45
CA VAL A 13 3.70 0.85 -1.56
C VAL A 13 3.09 0.58 -2.93
N PHE A 14 2.51 1.59 -3.60
CA PHE A 14 1.94 1.39 -4.92
C PHE A 14 3.00 0.99 -5.98
N PRO A 15 4.10 1.73 -6.20
CA PRO A 15 5.18 1.30 -7.08
C PRO A 15 5.79 -0.04 -6.67
N LEU A 16 5.91 -0.30 -5.36
CA LEU A 16 6.48 -1.54 -4.85
C LEU A 16 5.57 -2.74 -5.15
N LEU A 17 4.24 -2.58 -5.07
CA LEU A 17 3.29 -3.61 -5.45
C LEU A 17 3.33 -3.90 -6.95
N MET A 18 3.45 -2.88 -7.79
CA MET A 18 3.61 -3.06 -9.25
C MET A 18 4.88 -3.86 -9.55
N TRP A 19 6.02 -3.43 -8.98
CA TRP A 19 7.29 -4.13 -9.15
C TRP A 19 7.23 -5.58 -8.66
N ALA A 20 6.71 -5.80 -7.45
CA ALA A 20 6.60 -7.14 -6.88
C ALA A 20 5.67 -8.03 -7.72
N TYR A 21 4.55 -7.50 -8.19
CA TYR A 21 3.62 -8.23 -9.05
C TYR A 21 4.29 -8.66 -10.37
N CYS A 22 4.96 -7.74 -11.06
CA CYS A 22 5.70 -8.04 -12.28
C CYS A 22 6.78 -9.10 -12.03
N HIS A 23 7.56 -8.95 -10.95
CA HIS A 23 8.61 -9.89 -10.60
C HIS A 23 8.08 -11.29 -10.29
N LEU A 24 6.97 -11.41 -9.54
CA LEU A 24 6.35 -12.68 -9.19
C LEU A 24 5.67 -13.37 -10.37
N LYS A 25 5.15 -12.60 -11.33
CA LYS A 25 4.50 -13.12 -12.53
C LYS A 25 5.47 -13.32 -13.70
N GLY A 26 6.69 -12.81 -13.61
CA GLY A 26 7.67 -12.85 -14.70
C GLY A 26 7.24 -12.04 -15.91
N ILE A 27 6.39 -11.03 -15.73
CA ILE A 27 5.88 -10.17 -16.80
C ILE A 27 6.62 -8.84 -16.81
N GLU A 28 6.71 -8.22 -17.99
CA GLU A 28 7.22 -6.86 -18.10
C GLU A 28 6.20 -5.83 -17.56
N PHE A 29 6.70 -4.66 -17.18
CA PHE A 29 5.83 -3.55 -16.79
C PHE A 29 4.94 -3.07 -17.95
N SER A 30 5.44 -3.18 -19.18
CA SER A 30 4.68 -2.93 -20.41
C SER A 30 3.43 -3.81 -20.46
N GLU A 31 3.55 -5.11 -20.17
CA GLU A 31 2.43 -6.05 -20.13
C GLU A 31 1.46 -5.78 -18.97
N LEU A 32 1.92 -5.27 -17.83
CA LEU A 32 1.04 -4.81 -16.76
C LEU A 32 0.20 -3.60 -17.19
N ASP A 33 0.78 -2.69 -17.97
CA ASP A 33 0.12 -1.47 -18.43
C ASP A 33 -0.72 -1.65 -19.70
N THR A 34 -0.33 -2.51 -20.63
CA THR A 34 -1.03 -2.73 -21.90
C THR A 34 -1.83 -4.04 -21.95
N GLY A 35 -1.52 -4.98 -21.06
CA GLY A 35 -2.12 -6.32 -21.04
C GLY A 35 -3.53 -6.36 -20.46
N VAL A 36 -4.04 -7.59 -20.34
CA VAL A 36 -5.40 -7.90 -19.88
C VAL A 36 -5.71 -7.14 -18.59
N ASN A 37 -6.82 -6.40 -18.57
CA ASN A 37 -7.29 -5.58 -17.42
C ASN A 37 -7.20 -6.32 -16.07
N SER A 38 -7.26 -7.65 -16.06
CA SER A 38 -7.06 -8.50 -14.89
C SER A 38 -5.79 -8.18 -14.08
N HIS A 39 -4.64 -7.92 -14.71
CA HIS A 39 -3.39 -7.63 -13.99
C HIS A 39 -3.50 -6.33 -13.19
N LYS A 40 -4.08 -5.29 -13.81
CA LYS A 40 -4.36 -4.00 -13.18
C LYS A 40 -5.33 -4.15 -12.00
N TRP A 41 -6.39 -4.94 -12.17
CA TRP A 41 -7.36 -5.20 -11.11
C TRP A 41 -6.73 -5.91 -9.91
N VAL A 42 -5.81 -6.85 -10.13
CA VAL A 42 -5.12 -7.54 -9.03
C VAL A 42 -4.22 -6.58 -8.25
N VAL A 43 -3.40 -5.78 -8.94
CA VAL A 43 -2.54 -4.78 -8.28
C VAL A 43 -3.37 -3.74 -7.54
N LEU A 44 -4.46 -3.27 -8.15
CA LEU A 44 -5.38 -2.32 -7.52
C LEU A 44 -6.04 -2.92 -6.28
N ALA A 45 -6.54 -4.15 -6.35
CA ALA A 45 -7.14 -4.83 -5.20
C ALA A 45 -6.14 -5.02 -4.06
N ALA A 46 -4.90 -5.40 -4.37
CA ALA A 46 -3.83 -5.51 -3.38
C ALA A 46 -3.52 -4.15 -2.72
N TYR A 47 -3.47 -3.08 -3.51
CA TYR A 47 -3.26 -1.73 -2.99
C TYR A 47 -4.44 -1.27 -2.11
N LEU A 48 -5.68 -1.50 -2.52
CA LEU A 48 -6.86 -1.16 -1.71
C LEU A 48 -6.88 -1.93 -0.39
N LEU A 49 -6.52 -3.22 -0.39
CA LEU A 49 -6.37 -4.00 0.83
C LEU A 49 -5.31 -3.39 1.76
N PHE A 50 -4.17 -2.99 1.21
CA PHE A 50 -3.15 -2.28 1.97
C PHE A 50 -3.67 -0.98 2.58
N VAL A 51 -4.40 -0.16 1.80
CA VAL A 51 -5.00 1.09 2.29
C VAL A 51 -5.99 0.82 3.43
N LEU A 52 -6.82 -0.21 3.32
CA LEU A 52 -7.75 -0.59 4.38
C LEU A 52 -7.02 -0.98 5.67
N ILE A 53 -5.98 -1.81 5.57
CA ILE A 53 -5.12 -2.17 6.71
C ILE A 53 -4.46 -0.92 7.30
N TRP A 54 -3.94 -0.04 6.45
CA TRP A 54 -3.33 1.21 6.87
C TRP A 54 -4.31 2.10 7.64
N LEU A 55 -5.56 2.24 7.17
CA LEU A 55 -6.59 3.02 7.85
C LEU A 55 -6.93 2.46 9.24
N LEU A 56 -7.08 1.13 9.34
CA LEU A 56 -7.33 0.45 10.61
C LEU A 56 -6.17 0.72 11.57
N LEU A 57 -4.93 0.48 11.15
CA LEU A 57 -3.75 0.69 11.97
C LEU A 57 -3.55 2.17 12.34
N ASN A 58 -3.80 3.10 11.43
CA ASN A 58 -3.70 4.53 11.69
C ASN A 58 -4.70 4.96 12.78
N ARG A 59 -5.93 4.44 12.74
CA ARG A 59 -6.94 4.68 13.78
C ARG A 59 -6.45 4.20 15.16
N TYR A 60 -5.89 2.99 15.25
CA TYR A 60 -5.34 2.48 16.51
C TYR A 60 -4.15 3.30 17.00
N LEU A 61 -3.25 3.69 16.10
CA LEU A 61 -2.08 4.48 16.42
C LEU A 61 -2.46 5.87 16.97
N GLU A 62 -3.45 6.53 16.36
CA GLU A 62 -3.96 7.81 16.84
C GLU A 62 -4.60 7.70 18.22
N LEU A 63 -5.39 6.65 18.47
CA LEU A 63 -5.96 6.40 19.80
C LEU A 63 -4.87 6.19 20.85
N PHE A 64 -3.84 5.40 20.53
CA PHE A 64 -2.72 5.14 21.42
C PHE A 64 -1.91 6.42 21.72
N LEU A 65 -1.62 7.23 20.71
CA LEU A 65 -0.90 8.50 20.89
C LEU A 65 -1.70 9.51 21.73
N ARG A 66 -3.02 9.58 21.54
CA ARG A 66 -3.91 10.44 22.35
C ARG A 66 -3.94 10.01 23.82
N GLN A 67 -3.90 8.70 24.10
CA GLN A 67 -3.80 8.20 25.47
C GLN A 67 -2.46 8.56 26.12
N ARG A 68 -1.37 8.52 25.35
CA ARG A 68 -0.02 8.81 25.86
C ARG A 68 0.22 10.30 26.11
N GLY A 69 -0.38 11.19 25.33
CA GLY A 69 -0.26 12.64 25.50
C GLY A 69 -1.16 13.27 26.58
N ARG A 70 -2.01 12.48 27.24
CA ARG A 70 -2.83 12.90 28.40
C ARG A 70 -2.19 12.59 29.76
N ARG A 71 -1.04 11.93 29.78
CA ARG A 71 -0.17 11.78 30.96
C ARG A 71 0.97 12.78 30.87
#